data_AF-A0A2I0DC19-F1
#
_entry.id   AF-A0A2I0DC19-F1
#
_cell.length_a   1.000
_cell.length_b   1.000
_cell.length_c   1.000
_cell.angle_alpha   90.00
_cell.angle_beta   90.00
_cell.angle_gamma   90.00
#
_symmetry.space_group_name_H-M   'P 1'
#
loop_
_entity.id
_entity.type
_entity.pdbx_description
1 polymer ?
#
loop_
_entity_poly.entity_id
_entity_poly.type
_entity_poly.pdbx_seq_one_letter_code
_entity_poly.pdbx_strand_id
1 'polypeptide(L)'
;MLSVSNLIIALLSIFSILLLSISYFIPQDSEINKLINYYDFGLCAVFLYDFFSQLRKRKKRWRYFFTYGWLDLLSSIPIVSEFRYIRVLRIFRIFRIMKSFHLLYKFVITHKKASLYGFIIFVSTVILVLSSTLVLYLEKDVGNIKTAEDALWWSYITITTVGYGDYYPVTNLGKLTASILILNGIAIFGAIVSYITDRVNTIKRKSSLD
;
A
#
# COMPACT_ATOMS: atom_id res chain seq x y z
N MET A 1 2.18 7.46 21.75
CA MET A 1 3.38 7.09 20.96
C MET A 1 2.97 6.96 19.51
N LEU A 2 3.65 7.64 18.59
CA LEU A 2 3.50 7.39 17.15
C LEU A 2 4.05 5.99 16.87
N SER A 3 3.17 5.10 16.42
CA SER A 3 3.56 3.74 16.02
C SER A 3 4.01 3.75 14.56
N VAL A 4 4.91 2.82 14.18
CA VAL A 4 5.34 2.58 12.78
C VAL A 4 4.15 2.44 11.83
N SER A 5 3.07 1.84 12.32
CA SER A 5 1.79 1.75 11.60
C SER A 5 1.29 3.11 11.12
N ASN A 6 1.28 4.14 11.97
CA ASN A 6 0.79 5.47 11.61
C ASN A 6 1.60 6.10 10.47
N LEU A 7 2.92 5.85 10.42
CA LEU A 7 3.78 6.32 9.33
C LEU A 7 3.45 5.61 8.02
N ILE A 8 3.37 4.27 8.05
CA ILE A 8 3.02 3.47 6.87
C ILE A 8 1.69 3.96 6.30
N ILE A 9 0.69 4.14 7.14
CA ILE A 9 -0.64 4.59 6.73
C ILE A 9 -0.60 6.01 6.16
N ALA A 10 0.21 6.90 6.73
CA ALA A 10 0.38 8.25 6.20
C ALA A 10 1.03 8.23 4.81
N LEU A 11 2.12 7.48 4.62
CA LEU A 11 2.81 7.37 3.33
C LEU A 11 1.92 6.69 2.27
N LEU A 12 1.29 5.57 2.61
CA LEU A 12 0.34 4.88 1.72
C LEU A 12 -0.84 5.79 1.36
N SER A 13 -1.30 6.66 2.27
CA SER A 13 -2.40 7.60 1.94
C SER A 13 -1.99 8.62 0.88
N ILE A 14 -0.77 9.15 0.96
CA ILE A 14 -0.23 10.07 -0.06
C ILE A 14 -0.12 9.34 -1.39
N PHE A 15 0.41 8.13 -1.38
CA PHE A 15 0.53 7.31 -2.59
C PHE A 15 -0.84 6.94 -3.19
N SER A 16 -1.84 6.63 -2.38
CA SER A 16 -3.21 6.36 -2.88
C SER A 16 -3.81 7.54 -3.62
N ILE A 17 -3.51 8.77 -3.19
CA ILE A 17 -3.98 9.99 -3.85
C ILE A 17 -3.24 10.18 -5.17
N LEU A 18 -1.92 9.93 -5.19
CA LEU A 18 -1.14 9.95 -6.43
C LEU A 18 -1.64 8.93 -7.45
N LEU A 19 -1.96 7.69 -7.03
CA LEU A 19 -2.54 6.67 -7.90
C LEU A 19 -3.88 7.11 -8.48
N LEU A 20 -4.75 7.72 -7.67
CA LEU A 20 -6.01 8.28 -8.15
C LEU A 20 -5.80 9.43 -9.14
N SER A 21 -4.84 10.31 -8.88
CA SER A 21 -4.50 11.40 -9.80
C SER A 21 -4.03 10.86 -11.14
N ILE A 22 -3.21 9.80 -11.16
CA ILE A 22 -2.75 9.14 -12.39
C ILE A 22 -3.92 8.45 -13.10
N SER A 23 -4.78 7.72 -12.37
CA SER A 23 -5.97 7.06 -12.91
C SER A 23 -6.91 8.02 -13.65
N TYR A 24 -6.97 9.30 -13.26
CA TYR A 24 -7.77 10.31 -13.95
C TYR A 24 -7.30 10.60 -15.39
N PHE A 25 -6.00 10.48 -15.67
CA PHE A 25 -5.44 10.72 -17.00
C PHE A 25 -5.51 9.50 -17.93
N ILE A 26 -5.82 8.32 -17.38
CA ILE A 26 -5.81 7.05 -18.11
C ILE A 26 -7.23 6.75 -18.61
N PRO A 27 -7.41 6.24 -19.86
CA PRO A 27 -8.72 5.86 -20.38
C PRO A 27 -9.44 4.89 -19.42
N GLN A 28 -10.70 5.21 -19.12
CA GLN A 28 -11.47 4.52 -18.08
C GLN A 28 -11.66 3.02 -18.38
N ASP A 29 -11.73 2.65 -19.66
CA ASP A 29 -11.97 1.26 -20.11
C ASP A 29 -10.67 0.44 -20.24
N SER A 30 -9.51 1.02 -19.93
CA SER A 30 -8.23 0.32 -20.05
C SER A 30 -8.01 -0.69 -18.92
N GLU A 31 -7.34 -1.79 -19.25
CA GLU A 31 -6.85 -2.79 -18.27
C GLU A 31 -5.93 -2.16 -17.21
N ILE A 32 -5.17 -1.13 -17.57
CA ILE A 32 -4.35 -0.38 -16.61
C ILE A 32 -5.21 0.33 -15.58
N ASN A 33 -6.30 0.98 -16.00
CA ASN A 33 -7.21 1.62 -15.06
C ASN A 33 -7.90 0.60 -14.14
N LYS A 34 -8.28 -0.58 -14.66
CA LYS A 34 -8.79 -1.68 -13.83
C LYS A 34 -7.77 -2.13 -12.78
N LEU A 35 -6.51 -2.32 -13.18
CA LEU A 35 -5.41 -2.68 -12.28
C LEU A 35 -5.18 -1.64 -11.18
N ILE A 36 -5.17 -0.34 -11.53
CA ILE A 36 -5.05 0.74 -10.54
C ILE A 36 -6.23 0.73 -9.57
N ASN A 37 -7.46 0.47 -10.04
CA ASN A 37 -8.62 0.34 -9.17
C ASN A 37 -8.52 -0.86 -8.22
N TYR A 38 -7.94 -1.99 -8.63
CA TYR A 38 -7.67 -3.11 -7.71
C TYR A 38 -6.67 -2.73 -6.61
N TYR A 39 -5.59 -2.03 -6.96
CA TYR A 39 -4.65 -1.51 -5.96
C TYR A 39 -5.29 -0.50 -5.04
N ASP A 40 -6.11 0.41 -5.58
CA ASP A 40 -6.85 1.39 -4.80
C ASP A 40 -7.79 0.73 -3.79
N PHE A 41 -8.52 -0.30 -4.24
CA PHE A 41 -9.38 -1.11 -3.38
C PHE A 41 -8.58 -1.76 -2.23
N GLY A 42 -7.43 -2.36 -2.55
CA GLY A 42 -6.53 -2.95 -1.54
C GLY A 42 -6.04 -1.94 -0.51
N LEU A 43 -5.60 -0.75 -0.96
CA LEU A 43 -5.17 0.34 -0.08
C LEU A 43 -6.31 0.83 0.83
N CYS A 44 -7.52 0.98 0.28
CA CYS A 44 -8.71 1.30 1.05
C CYS A 44 -9.03 0.24 2.12
N ALA A 45 -8.92 -1.04 1.80
CA ALA A 45 -9.11 -2.11 2.78
C ALA A 45 -8.10 -2.00 3.94
N VAL A 46 -6.82 -1.71 3.64
CA VAL A 46 -5.77 -1.45 4.66
C VAL A 46 -6.13 -0.25 5.53
N PHE A 47 -6.62 0.84 4.93
CA PHE A 47 -7.04 2.04 5.64
C PHE A 47 -8.27 1.81 6.53
N LEU A 48 -9.22 1.03 6.04
CA LEU A 48 -10.41 0.67 6.78
C LEU A 48 -10.06 -0.21 7.98
N TYR A 49 -9.14 -1.16 7.80
CA TYR A 49 -8.59 -1.96 8.89
C TYR A 49 -7.90 -1.10 9.95
N ASP A 50 -7.09 -0.13 9.54
CA ASP A 50 -6.49 0.82 10.48
C ASP A 50 -7.53 1.63 11.25
N PHE A 51 -8.55 2.14 10.57
CA PHE A 51 -9.64 2.87 11.20
C PHE A 51 -10.30 2.04 12.31
N PHE A 52 -10.66 0.77 12.04
CA PHE A 52 -11.24 -0.11 13.05
C PHE A 52 -10.27 -0.44 14.18
N SER A 53 -8.99 -0.65 13.88
CA SER A 53 -7.92 -0.86 14.88
C SER A 53 -7.80 0.34 15.83
N GLN A 54 -7.80 1.56 15.29
CA GLN A 54 -7.77 2.79 16.09
C GLN A 54 -9.05 2.99 16.90
N LEU A 55 -10.22 2.66 16.33
CA LEU A 55 -11.51 2.78 17.01
C LEU A 55 -11.60 1.85 18.23
N ARG A 56 -11.11 0.60 18.11
CA ARG A 56 -11.10 -0.38 19.21
C ARG A 56 -10.12 -0.04 20.33
N LYS A 57 -8.95 0.54 20.00
CA LYS A 57 -7.90 0.85 20.99
C LYS A 57 -8.20 2.06 21.89
N ARG A 58 -9.11 2.96 21.49
CA ARG A 58 -9.37 4.21 22.23
C ARG A 58 -10.48 4.04 23.27
N LYS A 59 -10.17 4.30 24.55
CA LYS A 59 -11.13 4.22 25.68
C LYS A 59 -12.43 5.03 25.48
N LYS A 60 -12.40 6.17 24.78
CA LYS A 60 -13.58 6.99 24.45
C LYS A 60 -13.92 6.92 22.95
N ARG A 61 -14.27 5.72 22.47
CA ARG A 61 -14.57 5.42 21.04
C ARG A 61 -15.57 6.37 20.38
N TRP A 62 -16.65 6.72 21.09
CA TRP A 62 -17.72 7.57 20.57
C TRP A 62 -17.30 9.02 20.38
N ARG A 63 -16.54 9.59 21.33
CA ARG A 63 -15.99 10.94 21.20
C ARG A 63 -15.03 11.03 20.01
N TYR A 64 -14.18 10.02 19.82
CA TYR A 64 -13.28 9.99 18.66
C TYR A 64 -14.03 9.90 17.32
N PHE A 65 -15.05 9.04 17.23
CA PHE A 65 -15.87 8.89 16.03
C PHE A 65 -16.55 10.20 15.61
N PHE A 66 -17.23 10.87 16.54
CA PHE A 66 -17.99 12.10 16.25
C PHE A 66 -17.13 13.36 16.07
N THR A 67 -15.86 13.37 16.47
CA THR A 67 -14.98 14.53 16.20
C THR A 67 -14.24 14.40 14.87
N TYR A 68 -13.56 13.27 14.62
CA TYR A 68 -12.71 13.10 13.43
C TYR A 68 -12.85 11.72 12.75
N GLY A 69 -13.34 10.71 13.47
CA GLY A 69 -13.38 9.34 12.96
C GLY A 69 -14.33 9.13 11.79
N TRP A 70 -15.43 9.88 11.72
CA TRP A 70 -16.37 9.79 10.60
C TRP A 70 -15.73 10.20 9.25
N LEU A 71 -14.82 11.19 9.25
CA LEU A 71 -14.03 11.57 8.06
C LEU A 71 -13.03 10.49 7.66
N ASP A 72 -12.33 9.88 8.63
CA ASP A 72 -11.41 8.76 8.37
C ASP A 72 -12.16 7.58 7.75
N LEU A 73 -13.36 7.25 8.24
CA LEU A 73 -14.21 6.21 7.69
C LEU A 73 -14.61 6.52 6.25
N LEU A 74 -15.13 7.72 5.99
CA LEU A 74 -15.52 8.16 4.64
C LEU A 74 -14.33 8.11 3.66
N SER A 75 -13.13 8.46 4.11
CA SER A 75 -11.93 8.41 3.28
C SER A 75 -11.45 6.99 2.97
N SER A 76 -11.87 6.00 3.76
CA SER A 76 -11.37 4.62 3.68
C SER A 76 -12.29 3.68 2.89
N ILE A 77 -13.47 4.15 2.47
CA ILE A 77 -14.42 3.33 1.72
C ILE A 77 -13.93 3.23 0.26
N PRO A 78 -13.66 2.01 -0.25
CA PRO A 78 -13.34 1.82 -1.65
C PRO A 78 -14.58 2.05 -2.51
N ILE A 79 -14.38 2.68 -3.66
CA ILE A 79 -15.47 3.02 -4.57
C ILE A 79 -15.57 1.89 -5.59
N VAL A 80 -16.53 1.00 -5.41
CA VAL A 80 -16.85 0.00 -6.42
C VAL A 80 -17.40 0.74 -7.65
N SER A 81 -16.83 0.45 -8.82
CA SER A 81 -17.02 1.16 -10.09
C SER A 81 -18.47 1.33 -10.53
N GLU A 82 -19.36 0.46 -10.06
CA GLU A 82 -20.79 0.42 -10.39
C GLU A 82 -21.57 1.67 -9.93
N PHE A 83 -21.12 2.34 -8.87
CA PHE A 83 -21.85 3.47 -8.31
C PHE A 83 -21.22 4.82 -8.71
N ARG A 84 -21.69 5.38 -9.84
CA ARG A 84 -21.23 6.66 -10.42
C ARG A 84 -21.21 7.84 -9.43
N TYR A 85 -22.16 7.89 -8.48
CA TYR A 85 -22.28 8.96 -7.48
C TYR A 85 -21.25 8.86 -6.34
N ILE A 86 -20.71 7.67 -6.07
CA ILE A 86 -19.74 7.46 -5.00
C ILE A 86 -18.37 8.08 -5.38
N ARG A 87 -18.14 8.41 -6.66
CA ARG A 87 -16.94 9.14 -7.13
C ARG A 87 -16.73 10.48 -6.40
N VAL A 88 -17.80 11.15 -5.96
CA VAL A 88 -17.70 12.40 -5.17
C VAL A 88 -16.99 12.16 -3.82
N LEU A 89 -17.08 10.93 -3.28
CA LEU A 89 -16.42 10.59 -2.03
C LEU A 89 -14.89 10.61 -2.12
N ARG A 90 -14.31 10.60 -3.34
CA ARG A 90 -12.86 10.78 -3.56
C ARG A 90 -12.36 12.10 -2.97
N ILE A 91 -13.19 13.15 -2.96
CA ILE A 91 -12.81 14.46 -2.41
C ILE A 91 -12.49 14.36 -0.91
N PHE A 92 -13.15 13.45 -0.19
CA PHE A 92 -12.91 13.28 1.25
C PHE A 92 -11.54 12.68 1.56
N ARG A 93 -10.87 12.04 0.59
CA ARG A 93 -9.49 11.56 0.78
C ARG A 93 -8.49 12.70 1.01
N ILE A 94 -8.77 13.91 0.52
CA ILE A 94 -7.90 15.06 0.74
C ILE A 94 -7.87 15.48 2.21
N PHE A 95 -8.93 15.23 2.99
CA PHE A 95 -8.91 15.49 4.44
C PHE A 95 -7.94 14.58 5.19
N ARG A 96 -7.62 13.40 4.63
CA ARG A 96 -6.61 12.50 5.19
C ARG A 96 -5.21 13.08 5.10
N ILE A 97 -4.92 13.89 4.08
CA ILE A 97 -3.63 14.60 3.94
C ILE A 97 -3.35 15.47 5.16
N MET A 98 -4.35 16.16 5.72
CA MET A 98 -4.17 16.99 6.92
C MET A 98 -3.66 16.17 8.11
N LYS A 99 -4.20 14.95 8.29
CA LYS A 99 -3.74 14.00 9.31
C LYS A 99 -2.34 13.46 8.98
N SER A 100 -2.08 13.12 7.71
CA SER A 100 -0.78 12.64 7.25
C SER A 100 0.33 13.67 7.44
N PHE A 101 0.07 14.96 7.16
CA PHE A 101 1.02 16.05 7.43
C PHE A 101 1.31 16.21 8.93
N HIS A 102 0.29 16.18 9.79
CA HIS A 102 0.51 16.24 11.24
C HIS A 102 1.32 15.04 11.76
N LEU A 103 1.10 13.84 11.20
CA LEU A 103 1.84 12.63 11.55
C LEU A 103 3.27 12.67 11.04
N LEU A 104 3.52 13.14 9.80
CA LEU A 104 4.85 13.28 9.21
C LEU A 104 5.68 14.34 9.94
N TYR A 105 5.09 15.50 10.27
CA TYR A 105 5.77 16.56 11.00
C TYR A 105 6.25 16.09 12.39
N LYS A 106 5.38 15.38 13.10
CA LYS A 106 5.68 14.84 14.43
C LYS A 106 6.63 13.63 14.40
N PHE A 107 6.91 13.10 13.20
CA PHE A 107 7.73 11.91 12.97
C PHE A 107 9.19 12.24 12.64
N VAL A 108 9.43 13.28 11.82
CA VAL A 108 10.78 13.78 11.49
C VAL A 108 11.61 14.10 12.74
N ILE A 109 10.94 14.38 13.86
CA ILE A 109 11.56 14.86 15.10
C ILE A 109 11.97 13.72 16.07
N THR A 110 11.46 12.48 15.97
CA THR A 110 11.49 11.58 17.16
C THR A 110 12.15 10.18 17.02
N HIS A 111 12.18 9.46 15.89
CA HIS A 111 12.73 8.06 15.90
C HIS A 111 13.32 7.55 14.56
N LYS A 112 14.64 7.27 14.49
CA LYS A 112 15.36 6.86 13.27
C LYS A 112 15.21 5.38 12.84
N LYS A 113 15.15 4.40 13.77
CA LYS A 113 15.18 2.96 13.42
C LYS A 113 13.81 2.34 13.10
N ALA A 114 12.78 2.68 13.88
CA ALA A 114 11.42 2.21 13.64
C ALA A 114 10.82 2.76 12.32
N SER A 115 11.39 3.86 11.82
CA SER A 115 11.10 4.46 10.52
C SER A 115 11.44 3.57 9.33
N LEU A 116 12.56 2.86 9.42
CA LEU A 116 13.16 2.16 8.29
C LEU A 116 12.26 1.03 7.78
N TYR A 117 11.69 0.23 8.69
CA TYR A 117 10.75 -0.84 8.33
C TYR A 117 9.47 -0.30 7.66
N GLY A 118 8.94 0.82 8.15
CA GLY A 118 7.78 1.45 7.54
C GLY A 118 8.06 2.03 6.16
N PHE A 119 9.26 2.60 5.98
CA PHE A 119 9.72 3.10 4.69
C PHE A 119 9.97 1.99 3.68
N ILE A 120 10.56 0.86 4.10
CA ILE A 120 10.75 -0.31 3.22
C ILE A 120 9.39 -0.82 2.72
N ILE A 121 8.43 -1.07 3.62
CA ILE A 121 7.08 -1.52 3.23
C ILE A 121 6.43 -0.55 2.23
N PHE A 122 6.59 0.75 2.46
CA PHE A 122 6.08 1.78 1.55
C PHE A 122 6.73 1.69 0.17
N VAL A 123 8.07 1.76 0.09
CA VAL A 123 8.81 1.69 -1.18
C VAL A 123 8.50 0.40 -1.92
N SER A 124 8.42 -0.70 -1.20
CA SER A 124 8.09 -2.01 -1.74
C SER A 124 6.69 -2.08 -2.33
N THR A 125 5.70 -1.45 -1.69
CA THR A 125 4.35 -1.32 -2.24
C THR A 125 4.35 -0.49 -3.52
N VAL A 126 5.11 0.61 -3.54
CA VAL A 126 5.25 1.46 -4.74
C VAL A 126 5.87 0.68 -5.89
N ILE A 127 6.97 -0.03 -5.66
CA ILE A 127 7.63 -0.86 -6.68
C ILE A 127 6.68 -1.94 -7.19
N LEU A 128 5.92 -2.61 -6.31
CA LEU A 128 4.95 -3.62 -6.73
C LEU A 128 3.91 -3.06 -7.70
N VAL A 129 3.29 -1.93 -7.36
CA VAL A 129 2.26 -1.31 -8.20
C VAL A 129 2.85 -0.82 -9.53
N LEU A 130 4.03 -0.19 -9.50
CA LEU A 130 4.71 0.30 -10.70
C LEU A 130 5.14 -0.85 -11.61
N SER A 131 5.77 -1.89 -11.07
CA SER A 131 6.21 -3.06 -11.84
C SER A 131 5.03 -3.81 -12.44
N SER A 132 3.95 -4.03 -11.69
CA SER A 132 2.73 -4.67 -12.19
C SER A 132 2.10 -3.87 -13.33
N THR A 133 1.99 -2.55 -13.18
CA THR A 133 1.43 -1.65 -14.20
C THR A 133 2.31 -1.57 -15.45
N LEU A 134 3.63 -1.46 -15.26
CA LEU A 134 4.57 -1.35 -16.36
C LEU A 134 4.67 -2.65 -17.16
N VAL A 135 4.68 -3.81 -16.49
CA VAL A 135 4.66 -5.10 -17.19
C VAL A 135 3.35 -5.29 -17.94
N LEU A 136 2.20 -4.93 -17.38
CA LEU A 136 0.93 -4.95 -18.13
C LEU A 136 1.02 -4.08 -19.38
N TYR A 137 1.55 -2.87 -19.26
CA TYR A 137 1.71 -1.97 -20.40
C TYR A 137 2.63 -2.54 -21.49
N LEU A 138 3.75 -3.16 -21.09
CA LEU A 138 4.76 -3.67 -22.02
C LEU A 138 4.39 -5.00 -22.67
N GLU A 139 3.67 -5.86 -21.95
CA GLU A 139 3.42 -7.25 -22.35
C GLU A 139 2.04 -7.48 -22.95
N LYS A 140 1.09 -6.54 -22.80
CA LYS A 140 -0.31 -6.73 -23.20
C LYS A 140 -0.50 -7.20 -24.64
N ASP A 141 0.32 -6.73 -25.57
CA ASP A 141 0.19 -7.01 -27.00
C ASP A 141 1.11 -8.15 -27.48
N VAL A 142 2.10 -8.58 -26.67
CA VAL A 142 3.18 -9.49 -27.12
C VAL A 142 3.30 -10.75 -26.25
N GLY A 143 2.97 -10.64 -24.97
CA GLY A 143 3.11 -11.71 -23.98
C GLY A 143 1.81 -12.37 -23.58
N ASN A 144 1.87 -13.12 -22.47
CA ASN A 144 0.71 -13.77 -21.84
C ASN A 144 0.06 -12.92 -20.74
N ILE A 145 0.66 -11.81 -20.32
CA ILE A 145 0.09 -10.86 -19.35
C ILE A 145 -0.75 -9.83 -20.12
N LYS A 146 -2.07 -10.04 -20.20
CA LYS A 146 -2.97 -9.23 -21.05
C LYS A 146 -3.99 -8.42 -20.27
N THR A 147 -4.38 -8.91 -19.10
CA THR A 147 -5.42 -8.32 -18.26
C THR A 147 -4.86 -7.77 -16.96
N ALA A 148 -5.64 -6.92 -16.29
CA ALA A 148 -5.33 -6.45 -14.94
C ALA A 148 -5.11 -7.61 -13.97
N GLU A 149 -5.95 -8.64 -14.07
CA GLU A 149 -5.92 -9.82 -13.22
C GLU A 149 -4.63 -10.62 -13.42
N ASP A 150 -4.20 -10.83 -14.67
CA ASP A 150 -2.94 -11.51 -15.00
C ASP A 150 -1.74 -10.77 -14.37
N ALA A 151 -1.69 -9.44 -14.53
CA ALA A 151 -0.60 -8.62 -14.04
C ALA A 151 -0.56 -8.54 -12.51
N LEU A 152 -1.72 -8.53 -11.86
CA LEU A 152 -1.85 -8.53 -10.42
C LEU A 152 -1.38 -9.88 -9.86
N TRP A 153 -1.90 -10.98 -10.40
CA TRP A 153 -1.51 -12.33 -10.04
C TRP A 153 -0.01 -12.56 -10.21
N TRP A 154 0.52 -12.25 -11.41
CA TRP A 154 1.94 -12.35 -11.70
C TRP A 154 2.80 -11.57 -10.70
N SER A 155 2.46 -10.32 -10.43
CA SER A 155 3.23 -9.49 -9.51
C SER A 155 3.21 -10.03 -8.08
N TYR A 156 2.07 -10.58 -7.65
CA TYR A 156 1.89 -11.18 -6.33
C TYR A 156 2.72 -12.45 -6.15
N ILE A 157 2.65 -13.40 -7.09
CA ILE A 157 3.43 -14.65 -7.00
C ILE A 157 4.94 -14.39 -7.19
N THR A 158 5.31 -13.35 -7.93
CA THR A 158 6.71 -12.98 -8.17
C THR A 158 7.32 -12.31 -6.95
N ILE A 159 6.65 -11.30 -6.36
CA ILE A 159 7.19 -10.60 -5.18
C ILE A 159 7.27 -11.52 -3.96
N THR A 160 6.37 -12.50 -3.86
CA THR A 160 6.36 -13.50 -2.80
C THR A 160 7.34 -14.65 -3.05
N THR A 161 8.06 -14.62 -4.18
CA THR A 161 9.05 -15.62 -4.60
C THR A 161 8.48 -17.02 -4.88
N VAL A 162 7.16 -17.15 -5.08
CA VAL A 162 6.51 -18.42 -5.44
C VAL A 162 6.77 -18.77 -6.91
N GLY A 163 6.46 -17.85 -7.84
CA GLY A 163 6.81 -17.97 -9.26
C GLY A 163 6.30 -19.23 -9.97
N TYR A 164 4.97 -19.43 -10.08
CA TYR A 164 4.39 -20.57 -10.81
C TYR A 164 4.81 -20.66 -12.29
N GLY A 165 5.12 -19.52 -12.93
CA GLY A 165 5.58 -19.48 -14.32
C GLY A 165 4.46 -19.55 -15.36
N ASP A 166 3.21 -19.48 -14.94
CA ASP A 166 2.01 -19.36 -15.78
C ASP A 166 1.95 -18.03 -16.53
N TYR A 167 2.39 -16.95 -15.89
CA TYR A 167 2.55 -15.62 -16.46
C TYR A 167 3.99 -15.13 -16.30
N TYR A 168 4.55 -14.51 -17.34
CA TYR A 168 5.91 -13.95 -17.28
C TYR A 168 6.16 -12.96 -18.42
N PRO A 169 6.97 -11.90 -18.20
CA PRO A 169 7.31 -10.97 -19.27
C PRO A 169 8.26 -11.60 -20.29
N VAL A 170 7.95 -11.40 -21.58
CA VAL A 170 8.78 -11.87 -22.69
C VAL A 170 9.67 -10.76 -23.27
N THR A 171 9.26 -9.49 -23.14
CA THR A 171 10.01 -8.35 -23.65
C THR A 171 11.24 -8.03 -22.80
N ASN A 172 12.25 -7.39 -23.41
CA ASN A 172 13.47 -7.00 -22.69
C ASN A 172 13.19 -6.01 -21.54
N LEU A 173 12.31 -5.03 -21.78
CA LEU A 173 11.90 -4.06 -20.76
C LEU A 173 11.02 -4.71 -19.69
N GLY A 174 10.15 -5.65 -20.06
CA GLY A 174 9.36 -6.44 -19.12
C GLY A 174 10.24 -7.27 -18.19
N LYS A 175 11.27 -7.94 -18.73
CA LYS A 175 12.27 -8.69 -17.95
C LYS A 175 13.07 -7.80 -17.02
N LEU A 176 13.48 -6.60 -17.47
CA LEU A 176 14.14 -5.61 -16.60
C LEU A 176 13.23 -5.22 -15.43
N THR A 177 11.95 -4.97 -15.72
CA THR A 177 10.95 -4.62 -14.71
C THR A 177 10.73 -5.76 -13.71
N ALA A 178 10.69 -7.01 -14.19
CA ALA A 178 10.62 -8.21 -13.35
C ALA A 178 11.84 -8.35 -12.43
N SER A 179 13.05 -8.11 -12.94
CA SER A 179 14.27 -8.16 -12.13
C SER A 179 14.21 -7.19 -10.94
N ILE A 180 13.72 -5.97 -11.16
CA ILE A 180 13.51 -4.98 -10.08
C ILE A 180 12.49 -5.50 -9.06
N LEU A 181 11.38 -6.12 -9.51
CA LEU A 181 10.36 -6.67 -8.64
C LEU A 181 10.88 -7.85 -7.80
N ILE A 182 11.69 -8.73 -8.39
CA ILE A 182 12.31 -9.87 -7.71
C ILE A 182 13.26 -9.38 -6.61
N LEU A 183 14.13 -8.41 -6.92
CA LEU A 183 15.03 -7.81 -5.93
C LEU A 183 14.26 -7.17 -4.77
N ASN A 184 13.14 -6.50 -5.07
CA ASN A 184 12.25 -5.96 -4.05
C ASN A 184 11.62 -7.05 -3.16
N GLY A 185 11.20 -8.19 -3.73
CA GLY A 185 10.69 -9.33 -2.97
C GLY A 185 11.68 -9.83 -1.92
N ILE A 186 12.95 -10.00 -2.31
CA ILE A 186 14.04 -10.38 -1.40
C ILE A 186 14.23 -9.32 -0.30
N ALA A 187 14.22 -8.03 -0.65
CA ALA A 187 14.38 -6.93 0.30
C ALA A 187 13.27 -6.91 1.37
N ILE A 188 12.01 -7.12 0.97
CA ILE A 188 10.86 -7.20 1.90
C ILE A 188 11.02 -8.37 2.85
N PHE A 189 11.35 -9.55 2.32
CA PHE A 189 11.48 -10.75 3.13
C PHE A 189 12.56 -10.56 4.21
N GLY A 190 13.73 -10.02 3.82
CA GLY A 190 14.80 -9.67 4.76
C GLY A 190 14.36 -8.64 5.80
N ALA A 191 13.61 -7.62 5.41
CA ALA A 191 13.10 -6.60 6.32
C ALA A 191 12.12 -7.16 7.35
N ILE A 192 11.23 -8.08 6.96
CA ILE A 192 10.28 -8.75 7.87
C ILE A 192 11.04 -9.61 8.89
N VAL A 193 11.99 -10.44 8.43
CA VAL A 193 12.81 -11.30 9.31
C VAL A 193 13.60 -10.46 10.32
N SER A 194 14.23 -9.38 9.85
CA SER A 194 14.96 -8.43 10.70
C SER A 194 14.04 -7.79 11.74
N TYR A 195 12.85 -7.35 11.32
CA TYR A 195 11.87 -6.74 12.23
C TYR A 195 11.45 -7.69 13.35
N ILE A 196 11.13 -8.95 13.01
CA ILE A 196 10.73 -9.95 14.01
C ILE A 196 11.88 -10.24 14.96
N THR A 197 13.09 -10.42 14.44
CA THR A 197 14.30 -10.70 15.22
C THR A 197 14.59 -9.58 16.22
N ASP A 198 14.54 -8.32 15.77
CA ASP A 198 14.70 -7.14 16.64
C ASP A 198 13.65 -7.12 17.77
N ARG A 199 12.40 -7.47 17.46
CA ARG A 199 11.31 -7.52 18.45
C ARG A 199 11.52 -8.62 19.47
N VAL A 200 11.93 -9.82 19.04
CA VAL A 200 12.25 -10.95 19.93
C VAL A 200 13.42 -10.59 20.85
N ASN A 201 14.50 -10.02 20.30
CA ASN A 201 15.67 -9.60 21.09
C ASN A 201 15.33 -8.52 22.11
N THR A 202 14.44 -7.58 21.75
CA THR A 202 13.95 -6.55 22.67
C THR A 202 13.17 -7.16 23.85
N ILE A 203 12.34 -8.19 23.59
CA ILE A 203 11.59 -8.89 24.64
C ILE A 203 12.54 -9.65 25.57
N LYS A 204 13.49 -10.42 25.00
CA LYS A 204 14.48 -11.17 25.78
C LYS A 204 15.32 -10.28 26.69
N ARG A 205 15.75 -9.11 26.20
CA ARG A 205 16.51 -8.15 27.01
C ARG A 205 15.70 -7.55 28.16
N LYS A 206 14.38 -7.42 27.98
CA LYS A 206 13.50 -6.90 29.04
C LYS A 206 13.25 -7.96 30.11
N SER A 207 13.03 -9.21 29.72
CA SER A 207 12.86 -10.34 30.65
C SER A 207 14.14 -10.74 31.40
N SER A 208 15.32 -10.35 30.93
CA SER A 208 16.59 -10.60 31.65
C SER A 208 16.93 -9.50 32.67
N LEU A 209 16.17 -8.41 32.69
CA LEU A 209 16.35 -7.27 33.61
C LEU A 209 15.28 -7.25 34.72
N ASP A 210 14.24 -8.09 34.58
CA ASP A 210 13.20 -8.36 35.59
C ASP A 210 13.55 -9.67 36.32
#